data_AF-A0A5C8Q064-F1
#
_entry.id   AF-A0A5C8Q064-F1
#
_cell.length_a   1.000
_cell.length_b   1.000
_cell.length_c   1.000
_cell.angle_alpha   90.00
_cell.angle_beta   90.00
_cell.angle_gamma   90.00
#
_symmetry.space_group_name_H-M   'P 1'
#
loop_
_entity.id
_entity.type
_entity.pdbx_description
1 polymer ?
#
loop_
_entity_poly.entity_id
_entity_poly.type
_entity_poly.pdbx_seq_one_letter_code
_entity_poly.pdbx_strand_id
1 'polypeptide(L)'
;MINQPLHEVRRIAEAEGRDPAAIDAILRINPTTESTVPEIAEIILRTGDETDVDHVFVDFVHLGDQGVDQALELLRQTLELSR
;
A
#
# COMPACT_ATOMS: atom_id res chain seq x y z
N MET A 1 14.57 -14.51 9.69
CA MET A 1 13.26 -15.13 9.42
C MET A 1 12.58 -14.37 8.30
N ILE A 2 11.88 -15.05 7.39
CA ILE A 2 11.27 -14.41 6.21
C ILE A 2 10.04 -13.54 6.53
N ASN A 3 9.35 -13.82 7.63
CA ASN A 3 8.10 -13.18 8.04
C ASN A 3 8.30 -12.04 9.07
N GLN A 4 9.55 -11.66 9.35
CA GLN A 4 9.85 -10.64 10.36
C GLN A 4 9.14 -9.29 10.10
N PRO A 5 9.05 -8.78 8.85
CA PRO A 5 8.31 -7.55 8.59
C PRO A 5 6.81 -7.64 8.94
N LEU A 6 6.15 -8.74 8.54
CA LEU A 6 4.73 -8.95 8.84
C LEU A 6 4.47 -9.07 10.35
N HIS A 7 5.36 -9.74 11.08
CA HIS A 7 5.28 -9.79 12.54
C HIS A 7 5.36 -8.41 13.18
N GLU A 8 6.23 -7.54 12.67
CA GLU A 8 6.36 -6.19 13.21
C GLU A 8 5.10 -5.35 12.95
N VAL A 9 4.51 -5.45 11.76
CA VAL A 9 3.23 -4.77 11.45
C VAL A 9 2.12 -5.26 12.39
N ARG A 10 2.00 -6.57 12.59
CA ARG A 10 1.01 -7.16 13.52
C ARG A 10 1.24 -6.70 14.96
N ARG A 11 2.49 -6.66 15.42
CA ARG A 11 2.86 -6.16 16.76
C ARG A 11 2.46 -4.69 16.96
N ILE A 12 2.65 -3.84 15.95
CA ILE A 12 2.24 -2.44 15.98
C ILE A 12 0.71 -2.33 15.98
N ALA A 13 0.02 -3.11 15.14
CA ALA A 13 -1.45 -3.12 15.11
C ALA A 13 -2.04 -3.49 16.48
N GLU A 14 -1.48 -4.50 17.15
CA GLU A 14 -1.88 -4.90 18.51
C GLU A 14 -1.65 -3.78 19.53
N ALA A 15 -0.50 -3.10 19.47
CA ALA A 15 -0.19 -1.98 20.35
C ALA A 15 -1.18 -0.80 20.20
N GLU A 16 -1.75 -0.63 19.00
CA GLU A 16 -2.79 0.36 18.69
C GLU A 16 -4.22 -0.17 18.89
N GLY A 17 -4.40 -1.35 19.50
CA GLY A 17 -5.70 -1.93 19.81
C GLY A 17 -6.46 -2.52 18.61
N ARG A 18 -5.78 -2.77 17.49
CA ARG A 18 -6.34 -3.48 16.33
C ARG A 18 -6.07 -4.97 16.45
N ASP A 19 -6.93 -5.80 15.87
CA ASP A 19 -6.70 -7.24 15.80
C ASP A 19 -5.52 -7.56 14.85
N PRO A 20 -4.40 -8.11 15.34
CA PRO A 20 -3.27 -8.49 14.49
C PRO A 20 -3.60 -9.64 13.55
N ALA A 21 -4.58 -10.48 13.87
CA ALA A 21 -4.98 -11.60 13.02
C ALA A 21 -5.75 -11.15 11.77
N ALA A 22 -6.34 -9.94 11.79
CA ALA A 22 -7.02 -9.35 10.64
C ALA A 22 -6.06 -8.92 9.50
N ILE A 23 -4.74 -8.96 9.73
CA ILE A 23 -3.71 -8.65 8.73
C ILE A 23 -3.06 -9.97 8.29
N ASP A 24 -3.64 -10.65 7.31
CA ASP A 24 -3.12 -11.95 6.85
C ASP A 24 -1.86 -11.79 5.99
N ALA A 25 -1.97 -11.00 4.92
CA ALA A 25 -0.89 -10.64 4.03
C ALA A 25 -0.96 -9.14 3.67
N ILE A 26 0.15 -8.59 3.17
CA ILE A 26 0.21 -7.23 2.64
C ILE A 26 0.86 -7.31 1.26
N LEU A 27 0.13 -6.92 0.22
CA LEU A 27 0.70 -6.77 -1.11
C LEU A 27 1.47 -5.45 -1.16
N ARG A 28 2.78 -5.52 -1.41
CA ARG A 28 3.60 -4.34 -1.64
C ARG A 28 3.66 -4.00 -3.12
N ILE A 29 3.13 -2.84 -3.49
CA ILE A 29 3.26 -2.26 -4.82
C ILE A 29 4.45 -1.31 -4.79
N ASN A 30 5.41 -1.54 -5.69
CA ASN A 30 6.54 -0.63 -5.92
C ASN A 30 6.38 -0.03 -7.32
N PRO A 31 5.66 1.08 -7.46
CA PRO A 31 5.56 1.79 -8.73
C PRO A 31 6.96 2.19 -9.23
N THR A 32 7.10 2.23 -10.55
CA THR A 32 8.29 2.75 -11.21
C THR A 32 8.05 4.21 -11.62
N THR A 33 9.08 4.93 -12.03
CA THR A 33 8.96 6.30 -12.57
C THR A 33 8.04 6.41 -13.79
N GLU A 34 7.75 5.28 -14.46
CA GLU A 34 6.85 5.20 -15.61
C GLU A 34 5.41 4.89 -15.19
N SER A 35 5.17 4.48 -13.95
CA SER A 35 3.85 4.13 -13.45
C SER A 35 2.98 5.36 -13.28
N THR A 36 1.72 5.25 -13.69
CA THR A 36 0.72 6.31 -13.56
C THR A 36 -0.20 6.05 -12.36
N VAL A 37 -0.82 7.12 -11.85
CA VAL A 37 -1.79 7.01 -10.75
C VAL A 37 -2.98 6.08 -11.08
N PRO A 38 -3.60 6.15 -12.28
CA PRO A 38 -4.66 5.21 -12.65
C PRO A 38 -4.22 3.74 -12.64
N GLU A 39 -3.01 3.43 -13.14
CA GLU A 39 -2.49 2.06 -13.12
C GLU A 39 -2.28 1.55 -11.69
N ILE A 40 -1.76 2.41 -10.80
CA ILE A 40 -1.58 2.05 -9.39
C ILE A 40 -2.94 1.78 -8.73
N ALA A 41 -3.93 2.65 -8.97
CA ALA A 41 -5.27 2.48 -8.44
C ALA A 41 -5.95 1.20 -8.96
N GLU A 42 -5.79 0.88 -10.25
CA GLU A 42 -6.29 -0.35 -10.84
C GLU A 42 -5.68 -1.59 -10.16
N ILE A 43 -4.37 -1.59 -9.89
CA ILE A 43 -3.72 -2.70 -9.17
C ILE A 43 -4.29 -2.86 -7.75
N ILE A 44 -4.54 -1.75 -7.03
CA ILE A 44 -5.16 -1.79 -5.70
C ILE A 44 -6.53 -2.46 -5.77
N LEU A 45 -7.40 -2.02 -6.68
CA LEU A 45 -8.76 -2.56 -6.84
C LEU A 45 -8.73 -4.04 -7.22
N ARG A 46 -7.91 -4.40 -8.21
CA ARG A 46 -7.75 -5.80 -8.66
C ARG A 46 -7.18 -6.71 -7.56
N THR A 47 -6.42 -6.18 -6.61
CA THR A 47 -5.93 -6.98 -5.48
C THR A 47 -7.10 -7.46 -4.63
N GLY A 48 -8.06 -6.60 -4.33
CA GLY A 48 -9.28 -6.99 -3.60
C GLY A 48 -10.25 -7.83 -4.43
N ASP A 49 -10.34 -7.59 -5.73
CA ASP A 49 -11.27 -8.31 -6.61
C ASP A 49 -10.77 -9.72 -7.01
N GLU A 50 -9.45 -9.89 -7.16
CA GLU A 50 -8.84 -11.10 -7.74
C GLU A 50 -8.07 -11.96 -6.72
N THR A 51 -7.88 -11.48 -5.48
CA THR A 51 -7.08 -12.18 -4.46
C THR A 51 -7.72 -12.11 -3.08
N ASP A 52 -7.27 -12.94 -2.14
CA ASP A 52 -7.68 -12.91 -0.73
C ASP A 52 -6.89 -11.87 0.11
N VAL A 53 -6.17 -10.94 -0.53
CA VAL A 53 -5.32 -9.95 0.16
C VAL A 53 -6.07 -8.64 0.38
N ASP A 54 -6.44 -8.38 1.63
CA ASP A 54 -7.18 -7.16 2.00
C ASP A 54 -6.29 -5.91 2.20
N HIS A 55 -4.96 -6.07 2.33
CA HIS A 55 -4.06 -4.98 2.68
C HIS A 55 -3.03 -4.72 1.59
N VAL A 56 -2.91 -3.46 1.19
CA VAL A 56 -1.92 -3.01 0.18
C VAL A 56 -1.04 -1.93 0.78
N PHE A 57 0.26 -1.99 0.48
CA PHE A 57 1.23 -0.93 0.76
C PHE A 57 1.82 -0.43 -0.55
N VAL A 58 1.64 0.86 -0.86
CA VAL A 58 2.18 1.50 -2.06
C VAL A 58 3.38 2.36 -1.69
N ASP A 59 4.52 2.10 -2.33
CA ASP A 59 5.77 2.82 -2.08
C ASP A 59 5.97 3.96 -3.08
N PHE A 60 5.56 5.18 -2.72
CA PHE A 60 5.71 6.37 -3.57
C PHE A 60 7.12 6.97 -3.56
N VAL A 61 8.10 6.38 -2.85
CA VAL A 61 9.45 6.96 -2.71
C VAL A 61 10.12 7.22 -4.06
N HIS A 62 9.84 6.40 -5.08
CA HIS A 62 10.41 6.53 -6.43
C HIS A 62 9.61 7.43 -7.39
N LEU A 63 8.45 7.94 -6.95
CA LEU A 63 7.59 8.81 -7.76
C LEU A 63 7.62 10.27 -7.29
N GLY A 64 7.99 10.51 -6.04
CA GLY A 64 8.07 11.83 -5.41
C GLY A 64 9.41 12.55 -5.64
N ASP A 65 10.07 12.36 -6.78
CA ASP A 65 11.40 12.93 -7.04
C ASP A 65 11.39 14.48 -7.09
N GLN A 66 10.22 15.10 -7.27
CA GLN A 66 10.04 16.56 -7.20
C GLN A 66 9.72 17.06 -5.78
N GLY A 67 9.74 16.18 -4.78
CA GLY A 67 9.57 16.51 -3.36
C GLY A 67 8.25 16.05 -2.75
N VAL A 68 8.07 16.42 -1.47
CA VAL A 68 6.97 15.94 -0.61
C VAL A 68 5.59 16.30 -1.17
N ASP A 69 5.41 17.52 -1.70
CA ASP A 69 4.10 17.97 -2.21
C ASP A 69 3.62 17.12 -3.40
N GLN A 70 4.54 16.74 -4.28
CA GLN A 70 4.23 15.84 -5.39
C GLN A 70 3.82 14.45 -4.86
N ALA A 71 4.57 13.90 -3.91
CA ALA A 71 4.25 12.61 -3.31
C ALA A 71 2.86 12.62 -2.64
N LEU A 72 2.51 13.69 -1.94
CA LEU A 72 1.19 13.87 -1.32
C LEU A 72 0.08 13.98 -2.37
N GLU A 73 0.32 14.69 -3.48
CA GLU A 73 -0.65 14.79 -4.57
C GLU A 73 -0.90 13.45 -5.26
N LEU A 74 0.16 12.68 -5.54
CA LEU A 74 0.05 11.32 -6.08
C LEU A 74 -0.73 10.40 -5.15
N LEU A 75 -0.44 10.46 -3.84
CA LEU A 75 -1.17 9.71 -2.82
C LEU A 75 -2.66 10.10 -2.81
N ARG A 76 -2.97 11.40 -2.82
CA ARG A 76 -4.35 11.90 -2.84
C ARG A 76 -5.13 11.38 -4.04
N GLN A 77 -4.58 11.51 -5.24
CA GLN A 77 -5.22 11.04 -6.48
C GLN A 77 -5.40 9.51 -6.47
N THR A 78 -4.41 8.76 -5.98
CA THR A 78 -4.50 7.30 -5.87
C THR A 78 -5.62 6.88 -4.93
N LEU A 79 -5.76 7.54 -3.77
CA LEU A 79 -6.84 7.28 -2.82
C LEU A 79 -8.22 7.63 -3.38
N GLU A 80 -8.33 8.64 -4.25
CA GLU A 80 -9.59 9.01 -4.89
C GLU A 80 -10.05 7.97 -5.91
N LEU A 81 -9.11 7.34 -6.62
CA LEU A 81 -9.40 6.34 -7.65
C LEU A 81 -9.55 4.91 -7.11
N SER A 82 -9.14 4.64 -5.88
CA SER A 82 -9.14 3.30 -5.27
C SER A 82 -10.19 3.12 -4.16
N ARG A 83 -11.19 4.01 -4.12
CA ARG A 83 -12.32 3.96 -3.18
C ARG A 83 -13.48 3.10 -3.68
#